data_AF-A0A2D4NSD0-F1
#
_entry.id   AF-A0A2D4NSD0-F1
#
_cell.length_a   1.000
_cell.length_b   1.000
_cell.length_c   1.000
_cell.angle_alpha   90.00
_cell.angle_beta   90.00
_cell.angle_gamma   90.00
#
_symmetry.space_group_name_H-M   'P 1'
#
loop_
_entity.id
_entity.type
_entity.pdbx_description
1 polymer ?
#
loop_
_entity_poly.entity_id
_entity_poly.type
_entity_poly.pdbx_seq_one_letter_code
_entity_poly.pdbx_strand_id
1 'polypeptide(L)'
;VHGDPRSYTKQLHCLEDKMANESIIRIPPYYYIHVLDQNSNVTRVEIGPKTYIRQDNERIILAPKKMMMVPPRHYCIILNPVVRGANGAVQLDALGQVRLAHADLEIRMAQDPFPLYPGEELKEDITPLQIVLANTALHLKALLDFEDDEADKYVAGDEWLFEGPGTYIPRKEVEIVETILATIIRPNQAIKLQAQKECEDREGDKRVAGEQWMVKKVGAYLPGVFEEVVDIVDAIILTEKKALHLRATKTFRDSQGVVRKTGEEWLVTMVDTEAHIPDVYEEVLGIIDIITLNNCQYCVVCDPVDSDGKPQLGQKKVIKGEKSFFLQPGEWLKDGIQDIYILSEEDGLLLRAVRPIEDKNEDDEDIVRKPGDRWLIRGPLEYIPPVEVEVMEQRYAIPLAENEGIYVRDIKTGKIRAVIGHSYMLSQDEELWEKHLPGHVEDLLSTSRDPLLDRSKDSSEKGVVLPRIKIQVVSYRVPHNAAVQVYDYKEHKSRVVFGPEIVLLGPDEQFTVLSLSGGRPKRPHTRRSLCLLLGPDFCTDIITIETADHAR
;
A
#
# COMPACT_ATOMS: atom_id res chain seq x y z
N VAL A 1 59.15 33.43 7.65
CA VAL A 1 60.35 33.48 8.54
C VAL A 1 60.47 32.12 9.19
N HIS A 2 61.07 31.16 8.49
CA HIS A 2 61.28 29.81 9.02
C HIS A 2 62.61 29.80 9.78
N GLY A 3 62.52 29.91 11.10
CA GLY A 3 63.65 29.64 11.99
C GLY A 3 63.89 28.14 12.04
N ASP A 4 65.12 27.75 11.76
CA ASP A 4 65.58 26.36 11.76
C ASP A 4 65.41 25.75 13.18
N PRO A 5 64.57 24.72 13.39
CA PRO A 5 64.28 24.15 14.72
C PRO A 5 65.52 23.61 15.43
N ARG A 6 66.59 23.32 14.67
CA ARG A 6 67.89 22.84 15.16
C ARG A 6 68.72 23.92 15.86
N SER A 7 68.41 25.21 15.66
CA SER A 7 69.15 26.33 16.27
C SER A 7 68.70 26.61 17.71
N TYR A 8 67.39 26.53 17.99
CA TYR A 8 66.82 26.68 19.33
C TYR A 8 67.19 25.52 20.27
N THR A 9 67.19 24.28 19.76
CA THR A 9 67.60 23.09 20.53
C THR A 9 69.09 23.10 20.88
N LYS A 10 69.97 23.60 19.99
CA LYS A 10 71.40 23.80 20.31
C LYS A 10 71.64 24.89 21.36
N GLN A 11 70.86 25.97 21.38
CA GLN A 11 70.97 27.01 22.40
C GLN A 11 70.47 26.56 23.79
N LEU A 12 69.41 25.75 23.85
CA LEU A 12 68.95 25.12 25.09
C LEU A 12 69.97 24.12 25.64
N HIS A 13 70.52 23.25 24.79
CA HIS A 13 71.57 22.30 25.19
C HIS A 13 72.84 22.99 25.72
N CYS A 14 73.26 24.11 25.11
CA CYS A 14 74.40 24.90 25.59
C CYS A 14 74.14 25.70 26.89
N LEU A 15 72.88 25.92 27.27
CA LEU A 15 72.51 26.55 28.55
C LEU A 15 72.41 25.51 29.69
N GLU A 16 71.87 24.33 29.39
CA GLU A 16 71.82 23.20 30.32
C GLU A 16 73.23 22.70 30.71
N ASP A 17 74.17 22.64 29.75
CA ASP A 17 75.57 22.25 30.02
C ASP A 17 76.36 23.31 30.81
N LYS A 18 75.96 24.59 30.76
CA LYS A 18 76.60 25.66 31.56
C LYS A 18 76.20 25.62 33.03
N MET A 19 74.95 25.28 33.33
CA MET A 19 74.44 25.17 34.70
C MET A 19 74.85 23.87 35.41
N ALA A 20 75.18 22.81 34.66
CA ALA A 20 75.61 21.52 35.23
C ALA A 20 76.92 21.60 36.06
N ASN A 21 77.72 22.65 35.87
CA ASN A 21 79.00 22.89 36.54
C ASN A 21 78.99 24.05 37.56
N GLU A 22 77.84 24.68 37.80
CA GLU A 22 77.74 25.73 38.83
C GLU A 22 77.82 25.12 40.24
N SER A 23 78.66 25.70 41.10
CA SER A 23 78.85 25.23 42.48
C SER A 23 77.70 25.60 43.41
N ILE A 24 76.96 26.66 43.08
CA ILE A 24 75.86 27.20 43.87
C ILE A 24 74.64 27.38 42.97
N ILE A 25 73.58 26.63 43.25
CA ILE A 25 72.30 26.75 42.54
C ILE A 25 71.27 27.33 43.48
N ARG A 26 70.67 28.45 43.08
CA ARG A 26 69.49 28.97 43.77
C ARG A 26 68.25 28.29 43.21
N ILE A 27 67.59 27.45 44.02
CA ILE A 27 66.32 26.81 43.68
C ILE A 27 65.18 27.71 44.20
N PRO A 28 64.41 28.37 43.33
CA PRO A 28 63.29 29.22 43.74
C PRO A 28 62.16 28.41 44.40
N PRO A 29 61.18 29.08 45.08
CA PRO A 29 59.97 28.41 45.54
C PRO A 29 59.21 27.75 44.37
N TYR A 30 58.68 26.54 44.57
CA TYR A 30 57.99 25.73 43.55
C TYR A 30 58.86 25.33 42.35
N TYR A 31 60.17 25.24 42.55
CA TYR A 31 61.11 24.64 41.58
C TYR A 31 61.82 23.45 42.22
N TYR A 32 62.30 22.55 41.37
CA TYR A 32 63.09 21.39 41.77
C TYR A 32 64.24 21.17 40.80
N ILE A 33 65.28 20.48 41.27
CA ILE A 33 66.39 19.97 40.46
C ILE A 33 66.56 18.47 40.68
N HIS A 34 67.23 17.80 39.75
CA HIS A 34 67.70 16.42 39.93
C HIS A 34 69.21 16.41 40.08
N VAL A 35 69.70 15.78 41.15
CA VAL A 35 71.12 15.65 41.45
C VAL A 35 71.51 14.19 41.50
N LEU A 36 72.52 13.82 40.72
CA LEU A 36 73.15 12.51 40.72
C LEU A 36 74.39 12.53 41.61
N ASP A 37 74.41 11.68 42.61
CA ASP A 37 75.63 11.35 43.33
C ASP A 37 76.41 10.28 42.56
N GLN A 38 77.62 10.60 42.12
CA GLN A 38 78.48 9.73 41.31
C GLN A 38 79.10 8.58 42.10
N ASN A 39 79.16 8.68 43.44
CA ASN A 39 79.70 7.61 44.28
C ASN A 39 78.68 6.47 44.45
N SER A 40 77.42 6.83 44.65
CA SER A 40 76.31 5.88 44.82
C SER A 40 75.52 5.60 43.53
N ASN A 41 75.74 6.39 42.48
CA ASN A 41 74.93 6.44 41.26
C ASN A 41 73.43 6.70 41.51
N VAL A 42 73.10 7.36 42.62
CA VAL A 42 71.71 7.65 42.99
C VAL A 42 71.34 9.06 42.53
N THR A 43 70.29 9.15 41.72
CA THR A 43 69.66 10.43 41.39
C THR A 43 68.53 10.72 42.36
N ARG A 44 68.54 11.91 42.96
CA ARG A 44 67.50 12.38 43.88
C ARG A 44 66.96 13.75 43.49
N VAL A 45 65.77 14.05 43.96
CA VAL A 45 65.12 15.35 43.75
C VAL A 45 65.42 16.30 44.90
N GLU A 46 65.77 17.54 44.58
CA GLU A 46 66.01 18.59 45.56
C GLU A 46 65.00 19.73 45.33
N ILE A 47 64.10 19.91 46.30
CA ILE A 47 62.99 20.89 46.26
C ILE A 47 63.42 22.24 46.84
N GLY A 48 62.99 23.35 46.21
CA GLY A 48 63.15 24.72 46.73
C GLY A 48 62.03 25.15 47.70
N PRO A 49 62.17 26.29 48.42
CA PRO A 49 63.21 27.29 48.28
C PRO A 49 64.48 26.94 49.05
N LYS A 50 65.60 26.78 48.35
CA LYS A 50 66.92 26.60 48.97
C LYS A 50 68.04 26.99 48.03
N THR A 51 69.14 27.45 48.60
CA THR A 51 70.40 27.58 47.89
C THR A 51 71.14 26.26 48.03
N TYR A 52 71.13 25.46 46.97
CA TYR A 52 71.77 24.15 46.95
C TYR A 52 73.26 24.31 46.59
N ILE A 53 74.14 23.77 47.43
CA ILE A 53 75.58 23.78 47.22
C ILE A 53 75.97 22.36 46.82
N ARG A 54 76.42 22.20 45.57
CA ARG A 54 76.80 20.91 44.99
C ARG A 54 78.10 20.41 45.62
N GLN A 55 78.12 19.15 46.06
CA GLN A 55 79.35 18.51 46.54
C GLN A 55 80.22 18.00 45.38
N ASP A 56 81.49 17.69 45.64
CA ASP A 56 82.45 17.28 44.59
C ASP A 56 82.02 16.01 43.84
N ASN A 57 81.35 15.09 44.53
CA ASN A 57 80.82 13.84 43.98
C ASN A 57 79.43 13.97 43.33
N GLU A 58 78.87 15.19 43.21
CA GLU A 58 77.51 15.39 42.72
C GLU A 58 77.49 16.08 41.36
N ARG A 59 76.53 15.68 40.51
CA ARG A 59 76.26 16.30 39.21
C ARG A 59 74.79 16.65 39.09
N ILE A 60 74.50 17.86 38.63
CA ILE A 60 73.13 18.27 38.32
C ILE A 60 72.74 17.68 36.97
N ILE A 61 71.66 16.90 36.96
CA ILE A 61 71.09 16.33 35.73
C ILE A 61 70.03 17.26 35.16
N LEU A 62 69.19 17.83 36.03
CA LEU A 62 68.08 18.69 35.65
C LEU A 62 68.26 20.07 36.29
N ALA A 63 68.38 21.11 35.46
CA ALA A 63 68.39 22.49 35.90
C ALA A 63 67.04 22.86 36.58
N PRO A 64 66.97 23.95 37.39
CA PRO A 64 65.76 24.31 38.12
C PRO A 64 64.51 24.35 37.22
N LYS A 65 63.65 23.34 37.37
CA LYS A 65 62.40 23.19 36.64
C LYS A 65 61.23 23.50 37.56
N LYS A 66 60.21 24.17 37.03
CA LYS A 66 59.00 24.49 37.77
C LYS A 66 58.25 23.20 38.12
N MET A 67 57.74 23.12 39.35
CA MET A 67 56.86 22.05 39.80
C MET A 67 55.57 22.01 38.99
N MET A 68 54.99 20.82 38.89
CA MET A 68 53.70 20.64 38.25
C MET A 68 52.62 21.22 39.16
N MET A 69 51.80 22.11 38.60
CA MET A 69 50.69 22.77 39.27
C MET A 69 49.41 22.29 38.60
N VAL A 70 48.70 21.33 39.19
CA VAL A 70 47.42 20.87 38.64
C VAL A 70 46.30 21.74 39.24
N PRO A 71 45.67 22.64 38.45
CA PRO A 71 44.60 23.48 38.95
C PRO A 71 43.34 22.64 39.26
N PRO A 72 42.39 23.18 40.04
CA PRO A 72 41.10 22.54 40.28
C PRO A 72 40.41 22.12 38.97
N ARG A 73 39.74 20.96 38.98
CA ARG A 73 39.05 20.36 37.81
C ARG A 73 39.95 20.04 36.61
N HIS A 74 41.25 19.88 36.84
CA HIS A 74 42.19 19.38 35.85
C HIS A 74 42.92 18.15 36.42
N TYR A 75 43.54 17.40 35.52
CA TYR A 75 44.39 16.26 35.84
C TYR A 75 45.61 16.27 34.93
N CYS A 76 46.60 15.45 35.26
CA CYS A 76 47.70 15.12 34.37
C CYS A 76 48.02 13.62 34.51
N ILE A 77 48.61 13.03 33.47
CA ILE A 77 48.99 11.62 33.48
C ILE A 77 50.50 11.51 33.54
N ILE A 78 50.99 10.75 34.52
CA ILE A 78 52.41 10.51 34.74
C ILE A 78 52.73 9.05 34.41
N LEU A 79 53.76 8.86 33.61
CA LEU A 79 54.35 7.57 33.30
C LEU A 79 55.46 7.24 34.31
N ASN A 80 55.53 5.97 34.70
CA ASN A 80 56.47 5.46 35.69
C ASN A 80 56.35 6.14 37.07
N PRO A 81 55.15 6.21 37.67
CA PRO A 81 54.93 6.94 38.91
C PRO A 81 55.73 6.38 40.08
N VAL A 82 56.07 7.24 41.04
CA VAL A 82 56.71 6.81 42.28
C VAL A 82 55.82 5.88 43.11
N VAL A 83 56.40 4.82 43.66
CA VAL A 83 55.70 3.94 44.61
C VAL A 83 55.62 4.63 45.96
N ARG A 84 54.39 4.86 46.45
CA ARG A 84 54.14 5.46 47.77
C ARG A 84 53.78 4.38 48.79
N GLY A 85 54.27 4.51 50.02
CA GLY A 85 53.88 3.66 51.15
C GLY A 85 52.52 4.06 51.75
N ALA A 86 52.04 3.31 52.74
CA ALA A 86 50.75 3.54 53.41
C ALA A 86 50.60 4.95 54.00
N ASN A 87 51.70 5.63 54.33
CA ASN A 87 51.73 6.97 54.89
C ASN A 87 51.87 8.08 53.81
N GLY A 88 51.77 7.74 52.53
CA GLY A 88 51.95 8.66 51.40
C GLY A 88 53.41 9.05 51.12
N ALA A 89 54.37 8.56 51.91
CA ALA A 89 55.80 8.79 51.70
C ALA A 89 56.33 7.95 50.52
N VAL A 90 57.25 8.54 49.76
CA VAL A 90 57.91 7.88 48.62
C VAL A 90 58.82 6.75 49.10
N GLN A 91 58.68 5.57 48.51
CA GLN A 91 59.54 4.43 48.82
C GLN A 91 60.89 4.57 48.14
N LEU A 92 61.95 4.35 48.91
CA LEU A 92 63.32 4.29 48.43
C LEU A 92 63.76 2.82 48.36
N ASP A 93 64.57 2.48 47.36
CA ASP A 93 65.22 1.19 47.23
C ASP A 93 66.41 1.07 48.21
N ALA A 94 67.04 -0.10 48.31
CA ALA A 94 68.15 -0.38 49.23
C ALA A 94 69.36 0.57 49.06
N LEU A 95 69.50 1.17 47.87
CA LEU A 95 70.54 2.14 47.54
C LEU A 95 70.12 3.60 47.78
N GLY A 96 68.87 3.86 48.20
CA GLY A 96 68.36 5.22 48.42
C GLY A 96 67.78 5.89 47.16
N GLN A 97 67.69 5.17 46.03
CA GLN A 97 67.02 5.64 44.82
C GLN A 97 65.50 5.51 44.97
N VAL A 98 64.75 6.44 44.37
CA VAL A 98 63.29 6.40 44.39
C VAL A 98 62.78 5.22 43.58
N ARG A 99 61.89 4.42 44.18
CA ARG A 99 61.27 3.28 43.51
C ARG A 99 60.11 3.74 42.63
N LEU A 100 60.15 3.36 41.36
CA LEU A 100 59.10 3.65 40.38
C LEU A 100 58.28 2.39 40.07
N ALA A 101 57.00 2.58 39.77
CA ALA A 101 56.17 1.58 39.12
C ALA A 101 56.40 1.67 37.60
N HIS A 102 57.43 0.97 37.13
CA HIS A 102 57.83 1.01 35.72
C HIS A 102 56.69 0.54 34.79
N ALA A 103 56.51 1.26 33.69
CA ALA A 103 55.46 1.05 32.69
C ALA A 103 54.02 1.21 33.20
N ASP A 104 53.83 1.74 34.42
CA ASP A 104 52.51 2.08 34.96
C ASP A 104 52.19 3.56 34.73
N LEU A 105 50.91 3.90 34.88
CA LEU A 105 50.39 5.26 34.81
C LEU A 105 49.81 5.68 36.16
N GLU A 106 49.93 6.96 36.50
CA GLU A 106 49.24 7.58 37.63
C GLU A 106 48.54 8.85 37.15
N ILE A 107 47.27 8.96 37.47
CA ILE A 107 46.46 10.14 37.20
C ILE A 107 46.51 11.02 38.44
N ARG A 108 47.14 12.20 38.33
CA ARG A 108 47.22 13.16 39.43
C ARG A 108 46.21 14.28 39.23
N MET A 109 45.27 14.36 40.17
CA MET A 109 44.25 15.40 40.26
C MET A 109 44.82 16.69 40.88
N ALA A 110 43.95 17.68 41.10
CA ALA A 110 44.31 18.92 41.79
C ALA A 110 44.88 18.65 43.19
N GLN A 111 46.13 19.03 43.40
CA GLN A 111 46.85 18.90 44.66
C GLN A 111 47.95 19.97 44.75
N ASP A 112 48.67 20.01 45.87
CA ASP A 112 49.79 20.92 46.04
C ASP A 112 50.87 20.71 44.97
N PRO A 113 51.57 21.78 44.54
CA PRO A 113 52.70 21.70 43.62
C PRO A 113 53.64 20.54 43.94
N PHE A 114 53.85 19.66 42.96
CA PHE A 114 54.71 18.49 43.14
C PHE A 114 55.84 18.47 42.09
N PRO A 115 57.04 18.00 42.47
CA PRO A 115 58.09 17.73 41.50
C PRO A 115 57.83 16.40 40.77
N LEU A 116 58.43 16.22 39.61
CA LEU A 116 58.58 14.91 38.99
C LEU A 116 59.87 14.28 39.53
N TYR A 117 59.79 13.05 40.01
CA TYR A 117 60.96 12.32 40.48
C TYR A 117 61.82 11.81 39.31
N PRO A 118 63.10 11.49 39.54
CA PRO A 118 63.96 10.96 38.48
C PRO A 118 63.36 9.68 37.87
N GLY A 119 63.04 9.72 36.58
CA GLY A 119 62.42 8.62 35.82
C GLY A 119 60.89 8.69 35.70
N GLU A 120 60.22 9.58 36.44
CA GLU A 120 58.84 9.96 36.14
C GLU A 120 58.80 10.84 34.89
N GLU A 121 57.89 10.54 33.97
CA GLU A 121 57.68 11.33 32.77
C GLU A 121 56.24 11.82 32.71
N LEU A 122 56.05 13.07 32.27
CA LEU A 122 54.72 13.60 32.04
C LEU A 122 54.22 13.07 30.68
N LYS A 123 53.29 12.11 30.71
CA LYS A 123 52.71 11.53 29.50
C LYS A 123 51.69 12.46 28.88
N GLU A 124 50.81 13.02 29.70
CA GLU A 124 49.80 13.98 29.29
C GLU A 124 49.89 15.21 30.19
N ASP A 125 49.93 16.39 29.56
CA ASP A 125 50.01 17.67 30.28
C ASP A 125 48.68 17.99 30.98
N ILE A 126 48.66 19.10 31.71
CA ILE A 126 47.50 19.54 32.48
C ILE A 126 46.27 19.68 31.58
N THR A 127 45.31 18.79 31.77
CA THR A 127 44.12 18.63 30.94
C THR A 127 42.86 18.81 31.80
N PRO A 128 41.84 19.56 31.36
CA PRO A 128 40.60 19.71 32.10
C PRO A 128 39.85 18.37 32.19
N LEU A 129 39.19 18.13 33.33
CA LEU A 129 38.30 16.97 33.48
C LEU A 129 37.12 17.09 32.51
N GLN A 130 36.73 15.96 31.92
CA GLN A 130 35.64 15.93 30.96
C GLN A 130 34.30 16.06 31.68
N ILE A 131 33.56 17.11 31.33
CA ILE A 131 32.21 17.35 31.84
C ILE A 131 31.22 16.66 30.90
N VAL A 132 30.47 15.73 31.44
CA VAL A 132 29.41 15.00 30.73
C VAL A 132 28.10 15.70 31.01
N LEU A 133 27.47 16.19 29.95
CA LEU A 133 26.24 16.96 30.04
C LEU A 133 25.03 16.03 30.26
N ALA A 134 23.91 16.60 30.71
CA ALA A 134 22.65 15.86 30.71
C ALA A 134 22.29 15.40 29.29
N ASN A 135 21.63 14.24 29.16
CA ASN A 135 21.31 13.59 27.88
C ASN A 135 22.54 13.18 27.05
N THR A 136 23.70 13.04 27.68
CA THR A 136 24.92 12.51 27.07
C THR A 136 25.56 11.49 28.00
N ALA A 137 26.26 10.52 27.43
CA ALA A 137 27.03 9.55 28.18
C ALA A 137 28.38 9.27 27.53
N LEU A 138 29.36 8.86 28.33
CA LEU A 138 30.62 8.34 27.81
C LEU A 138 30.51 6.82 27.74
N HIS A 139 30.80 6.26 26.57
CA HIS A 139 31.01 4.83 26.40
C HIS A 139 32.41 4.50 26.86
N LEU A 140 32.49 3.78 27.97
CA LEU A 140 33.73 3.39 28.63
C LEU A 140 34.01 1.92 28.35
N LYS A 141 35.28 1.59 28.22
CA LYS A 141 35.77 0.22 28.04
C LYS A 141 36.95 -0.07 28.96
N ALA A 142 36.89 -1.19 29.67
CA ALA A 142 38.02 -1.67 30.45
C ALA A 142 39.13 -2.21 29.54
N LEU A 143 40.35 -1.70 29.70
CA LEU A 143 41.55 -2.19 29.03
C LEU A 143 42.16 -3.41 29.72
N LEU A 144 42.00 -3.49 31.04
CA LEU A 144 42.56 -4.54 31.90
C LEU A 144 41.65 -4.78 33.10
N ASP A 145 41.80 -5.93 33.75
CA ASP A 145 40.98 -6.30 34.91
C ASP A 145 41.28 -5.37 36.09
N PHE A 146 40.25 -4.75 36.66
CA PHE A 146 40.40 -3.87 37.82
C PHE A 146 39.19 -3.91 38.75
N GLU A 147 39.39 -3.42 39.97
CA GLU A 147 38.33 -3.22 40.96
C GLU A 147 38.10 -1.71 41.12
N ASP A 148 36.85 -1.29 41.00
CA ASP A 148 36.45 0.10 41.21
C ASP A 148 36.36 0.42 42.71
N ASP A 149 36.22 1.71 43.05
CA ASP A 149 36.15 2.22 44.41
C ASP A 149 34.90 1.71 45.16
N GLU A 150 33.87 1.28 44.42
CA GLU A 150 32.66 0.62 44.93
C GLU A 150 32.83 -0.91 45.10
N ALA A 151 34.05 -1.42 44.89
CA ALA A 151 34.43 -2.84 44.92
C ALA A 151 33.81 -3.72 43.82
N ASP A 152 33.31 -3.09 42.75
CA ASP A 152 32.89 -3.78 41.54
C ASP A 152 34.09 -4.26 40.73
N LYS A 153 34.04 -5.50 40.26
CA LYS A 153 35.10 -6.15 39.47
C LYS A 153 34.78 -6.01 37.99
N TYR A 154 35.66 -5.34 37.26
CA TYR A 154 35.61 -5.21 35.81
C TYR A 154 36.64 -6.12 35.17
N VAL A 155 36.24 -6.83 34.11
CA VAL A 155 37.11 -7.68 33.28
C VAL A 155 37.53 -6.89 32.04
N ALA A 156 38.74 -7.16 31.54
CA ALA A 156 39.24 -6.58 30.31
C ALA A 156 38.26 -6.80 29.15
N GLY A 157 37.84 -5.71 28.51
CA GLY A 157 36.86 -5.70 27.44
C GLY A 157 35.42 -5.43 27.88
N ASP A 158 35.13 -5.34 29.18
CA ASP A 158 33.83 -4.89 29.67
C ASP A 158 33.56 -3.46 29.23
N GLU A 159 32.30 -3.18 28.89
CA GLU A 159 31.85 -1.90 28.37
C GLU A 159 30.66 -1.39 29.19
N TRP A 160 30.67 -0.12 29.58
CA TRP A 160 29.59 0.51 30.35
C TRP A 160 29.44 1.99 30.00
N LEU A 161 28.38 2.62 30.49
CA LEU A 161 28.12 4.05 30.30
C LEU A 161 28.39 4.84 31.57
N PHE A 162 29.04 5.99 31.43
CA PHE A 162 29.00 7.05 32.44
C PHE A 162 27.93 8.07 32.01
N GLU A 163 26.75 7.99 32.61
CA GLU A 163 25.62 8.88 32.30
C GLU A 163 25.78 10.26 32.96
N GLY A 164 25.59 11.33 32.20
CA GLY A 164 25.57 12.70 32.74
C GLY A 164 24.25 13.05 33.44
N PRO A 165 24.21 14.15 34.22
CA PRO A 165 25.25 15.16 34.36
C PRO A 165 26.30 14.78 35.42
N GLY A 166 27.57 14.83 35.04
CA GLY A 166 28.68 14.47 35.93
C GLY A 166 30.03 14.91 35.39
N THR A 167 31.05 14.97 36.25
CA THR A 167 32.44 15.15 35.82
C THR A 167 33.11 13.78 35.83
N TYR A 168 33.53 13.31 34.66
CA TYR A 168 34.21 12.03 34.54
C TYR A 168 35.64 12.16 35.08
N ILE A 169 36.00 11.29 36.02
CA ILE A 169 37.34 11.16 36.54
C ILE A 169 38.02 10.04 35.73
N PRO A 170 39.06 10.36 34.94
CA PRO A 170 39.72 9.35 34.14
C PRO A 170 40.41 8.32 35.04
N ARG A 171 40.38 7.06 34.62
CA ARG A 171 41.12 5.95 35.20
C ARG A 171 42.14 5.45 34.20
N LYS A 172 43.23 4.85 34.68
CA LYS A 172 44.30 4.34 33.78
C LYS A 172 43.91 3.03 33.10
N GLU A 173 42.97 2.30 33.71
CA GLU A 173 42.45 1.02 33.26
C GLU A 173 41.29 1.16 32.27
N VAL A 174 40.78 2.38 32.06
CA VAL A 174 39.55 2.65 31.31
C VAL A 174 39.83 3.54 30.11
N GLU A 175 39.35 3.14 28.94
CA GLU A 175 39.38 3.93 27.72
C GLU A 175 37.99 4.52 27.44
N ILE A 176 37.96 5.78 26.98
CA ILE A 176 36.74 6.40 26.46
C ILE A 176 36.64 6.05 24.98
N VAL A 177 35.68 5.20 24.62
CA VAL A 177 35.45 4.75 23.24
C VAL A 177 34.78 5.87 22.44
N GLU A 178 33.66 6.38 22.94
CA GLU A 178 32.90 7.45 22.29
C GLU A 178 31.99 8.22 23.28
N THR A 179 31.43 9.33 22.80
CA THR A 179 30.41 10.10 23.52
C THR A 179 29.07 9.89 22.84
N ILE A 180 28.14 9.26 23.55
CA ILE A 180 26.79 8.95 23.07
C ILE A 180 25.86 10.11 23.42
N LEU A 181 25.10 10.57 22.43
CA LEU A 181 24.06 11.58 22.61
C LEU A 181 22.70 10.88 22.67
N ALA A 182 21.82 11.36 23.55
CA ALA A 182 20.45 10.87 23.57
C ALA A 182 19.71 11.28 22.29
N THR A 183 18.95 10.35 21.75
CA THR A 183 18.07 10.59 20.59
C THR A 183 16.71 11.09 21.09
N ILE A 184 16.20 12.18 20.49
CA ILE A 184 14.94 12.80 20.90
C ILE A 184 13.78 12.11 20.16
N ILE A 185 12.93 11.42 20.92
CA ILE A 185 11.69 10.82 20.44
C ILE A 185 10.55 11.84 20.60
N ARG A 186 9.97 12.28 19.48
CA ARG A 186 8.81 13.20 19.48
C ARG A 186 7.50 12.41 19.68
N PRO A 187 6.38 13.10 19.96
CA PRO A 187 5.06 12.47 19.86
C PRO A 187 4.86 11.86 18.47
N ASN A 188 4.18 10.71 18.39
CA ASN A 188 3.96 9.95 17.15
C ASN A 188 5.27 9.47 16.48
N GLN A 189 6.33 9.27 17.26
CA GLN A 189 7.56 8.63 16.82
C GLN A 189 7.95 7.51 17.78
N ALA A 190 8.67 6.51 17.27
CA ALA A 190 9.36 5.52 18.07
C ALA A 190 10.80 5.37 17.56
N ILE A 191 11.70 5.00 18.46
CA ILE A 191 13.06 4.62 18.09
C ILE A 191 13.12 3.11 17.95
N LYS A 192 13.71 2.64 16.85
CA LYS A 192 13.98 1.23 16.60
C LYS A 192 15.40 0.92 17.03
N LEU A 193 15.53 -0.01 17.97
CA LEU A 193 16.80 -0.43 18.56
C LEU A 193 17.13 -1.84 18.10
N GLN A 194 18.42 -2.15 18.06
CA GLN A 194 18.94 -3.49 17.84
C GLN A 194 20.01 -3.82 18.87
N ALA A 195 19.92 -5.02 19.47
CA ALA A 195 20.92 -5.51 20.40
C ALA A 195 22.18 -5.96 19.65
N GLN A 196 23.33 -5.37 19.99
CA GLN A 196 24.65 -5.78 19.48
C GLN A 196 25.16 -7.06 20.16
N LYS A 197 24.86 -7.20 21.46
CA LYS A 197 25.18 -8.36 22.30
C LYS A 197 23.96 -8.68 23.17
N GLU A 198 24.00 -9.80 23.89
CA GLU A 198 22.99 -10.08 24.91
C GLU A 198 23.04 -8.98 25.98
N CYS A 199 21.92 -8.30 26.20
CA CYS A 199 21.82 -7.19 27.13
C CYS A 199 20.43 -7.12 27.76
N GLU A 200 20.32 -6.32 28.82
CA GLU A 200 19.02 -5.95 29.40
C GLU A 200 18.68 -4.54 28.90
N ASP A 201 17.48 -4.36 28.39
CA ASP A 201 17.02 -3.04 27.96
C ASP A 201 16.66 -2.14 29.15
N ARG A 202 16.34 -0.87 28.88
CA ARG A 202 15.93 0.07 29.94
C ARG A 202 14.63 -0.28 30.66
N GLU A 203 13.81 -1.18 30.13
CA GLU A 203 12.57 -1.65 30.77
C GLU A 203 12.79 -2.92 31.62
N GLY A 204 14.00 -3.51 31.54
CA GLY A 204 14.41 -4.70 32.27
C GLY A 204 14.18 -6.01 31.50
N ASP A 205 13.81 -5.93 30.22
CA ASP A 205 13.64 -7.10 29.37
C ASP A 205 15.00 -7.58 28.84
N LYS A 206 15.19 -8.91 28.86
CA LYS A 206 16.39 -9.55 28.31
C LYS A 206 16.30 -9.61 26.80
N ARG A 207 17.28 -9.01 26.13
CA ARG A 207 17.41 -8.96 24.67
C ARG A 207 18.51 -9.88 24.20
N VAL A 208 18.23 -10.63 23.14
CA VAL A 208 19.21 -11.53 22.50
C VAL A 208 19.98 -10.77 21.43
N ALA A 209 21.22 -11.18 21.13
CA ALA A 209 22.02 -10.54 20.08
C ALA A 209 21.30 -10.54 18.71
N GLY A 210 21.21 -9.37 18.09
CA GLY A 210 20.49 -9.13 16.84
C GLY A 210 18.97 -8.96 16.98
N GLU A 211 18.41 -9.08 18.17
CA GLU A 211 17.00 -8.78 18.41
C GLU A 211 16.72 -7.29 18.17
N GLN A 212 15.57 -7.00 17.57
CA GLN A 212 15.11 -5.64 17.33
C GLN A 212 13.84 -5.38 18.14
N TRP A 213 13.75 -4.20 18.76
CA TRP A 213 12.56 -3.74 19.47
C TRP A 213 12.38 -2.23 19.28
N MET A 214 11.25 -1.69 19.74
CA MET A 214 10.94 -0.27 19.65
C MET A 214 10.68 0.34 21.01
N VAL A 215 11.15 1.57 21.22
CA VAL A 215 10.82 2.38 22.39
C VAL A 215 9.92 3.55 21.96
N LYS A 216 8.73 3.61 22.55
CA LYS A 216 7.68 4.60 22.24
C LYS A 216 7.59 5.75 23.25
N LYS A 217 8.42 5.73 24.31
CA LYS A 217 8.40 6.74 25.37
C LYS A 217 8.94 8.07 24.85
N VAL A 218 8.06 9.07 24.77
CA VAL A 218 8.41 10.43 24.33
C VAL A 218 9.45 11.04 25.27
N GLY A 219 10.48 11.67 24.70
CA GLY A 219 11.57 12.30 25.44
C GLY A 219 12.94 12.02 24.83
N ALA A 220 13.99 12.39 25.56
CA ALA A 220 15.35 12.02 25.21
C ALA A 220 15.61 10.57 25.65
N TYR A 221 15.88 9.70 24.69
CA TYR A 221 16.27 8.31 24.93
C TYR A 221 17.77 8.18 24.74
N LEU A 222 18.47 7.81 25.81
CA LEU A 222 19.91 7.56 25.77
C LEU A 222 20.12 6.05 25.55
N PRO A 223 20.66 5.63 24.39
CA PRO A 223 20.91 4.21 24.13
C PRO A 223 21.87 3.61 25.15
N GLY A 224 21.62 2.36 25.55
CA GLY A 224 22.55 1.55 26.32
C GLY A 224 23.80 1.18 25.53
N VAL A 225 24.81 0.62 26.21
CA VAL A 225 26.10 0.23 25.63
C VAL A 225 25.95 -0.65 24.39
N PHE A 226 25.04 -1.63 24.46
CA PHE A 226 24.84 -2.63 23.41
C PHE A 226 23.55 -2.38 22.62
N GLU A 227 22.93 -1.21 22.79
CA GLU A 227 21.74 -0.81 22.04
C GLU A 227 22.15 0.07 20.86
N GLU A 228 22.04 -0.46 19.65
CA GLU A 228 22.26 0.31 18.43
C GLU A 228 20.95 0.96 17.98
N VAL A 229 21.00 2.27 17.71
CA VAL A 229 19.88 2.99 17.10
C VAL A 229 19.87 2.72 15.60
N VAL A 230 18.88 1.95 15.14
CA VAL A 230 18.73 1.58 13.72
C VAL A 230 17.96 2.65 12.95
N ASP A 231 16.81 3.08 13.47
CA ASP A 231 15.92 4.00 12.76
C ASP A 231 14.97 4.74 13.72
N ILE A 232 14.37 5.84 13.26
CA ILE A 232 13.26 6.53 13.92
C ILE A 232 12.02 6.36 13.06
N VAL A 233 11.03 5.64 13.59
CA VAL A 233 9.79 5.29 12.88
C VAL A 233 8.70 6.29 13.24
N ASP A 234 8.17 6.96 12.22
CA ASP A 234 7.01 7.85 12.35
C ASP A 234 5.70 7.06 12.38
N ALA A 235 4.73 7.55 13.15
CA ALA A 235 3.39 7.00 13.15
C ALA A 235 2.65 7.32 11.83
N ILE A 236 1.91 6.34 11.35
CA ILE A 236 1.00 6.51 10.23
C ILE A 236 -0.33 7.02 10.79
N ILE A 237 -0.71 8.22 10.37
CA ILE A 237 -1.96 8.87 10.79
C ILE A 237 -3.12 8.25 10.01
N LEU A 238 -4.04 7.63 10.74
CA LEU A 238 -5.25 7.02 10.20
C LEU A 238 -6.41 8.01 10.23
N THR A 239 -7.32 7.84 9.29
CA THR A 239 -8.53 8.68 9.19
C THR A 239 -9.73 7.77 9.02
N GLU A 240 -10.94 8.28 9.19
CA GLU A 240 -12.17 7.52 8.89
C GLU A 240 -12.21 6.95 7.46
N LYS A 241 -11.41 7.52 6.54
CA LYS A 241 -11.34 7.10 5.14
C LYS A 241 -10.18 6.16 4.82
N LYS A 242 -9.26 5.93 5.75
CA LYS A 242 -8.03 5.18 5.51
C LYS A 242 -7.78 4.16 6.61
N ALA A 243 -7.60 2.91 6.21
CA ALA A 243 -7.15 1.83 7.07
C ALA A 243 -5.72 1.43 6.68
N LEU A 244 -4.95 0.95 7.65
CA LEU A 244 -3.59 0.45 7.45
C LEU A 244 -3.62 -1.07 7.30
N HIS A 245 -3.06 -1.59 6.20
CA HIS A 245 -2.92 -3.03 5.97
C HIS A 245 -1.56 -3.52 6.44
N LEU A 246 -1.59 -4.38 7.44
CA LEU A 246 -0.40 -4.95 8.08
C LEU A 246 -0.31 -6.45 7.86
N ARG A 247 0.92 -6.95 7.86
CA ARG A 247 1.26 -8.38 7.89
C ARG A 247 2.23 -8.67 9.03
N ALA A 248 1.99 -9.75 9.76
CA ALA A 248 2.91 -10.21 10.80
C ALA A 248 4.09 -10.97 10.20
N THR A 249 5.31 -10.53 10.47
CA THR A 249 6.55 -11.23 10.05
C THR A 249 6.93 -12.37 10.99
N LYS A 250 6.52 -12.30 12.26
CA LYS A 250 6.68 -13.33 13.29
C LYS A 250 5.41 -13.41 14.14
N THR A 251 5.30 -14.46 14.96
CA THR A 251 4.20 -14.55 15.93
C THR A 251 4.51 -13.64 17.12
N PHE A 252 3.65 -12.66 17.37
CA PHE A 252 3.81 -11.70 18.46
C PHE A 252 2.44 -11.26 18.98
N ARG A 253 2.44 -10.44 20.03
CA ARG A 253 1.24 -9.81 20.57
C ARG A 253 1.27 -8.33 20.20
N ASP A 254 0.24 -7.86 19.51
CA ASP A 254 0.15 -6.47 19.07
C ASP A 254 -0.12 -5.50 20.24
N SER A 255 -0.12 -4.19 19.96
CA SER A 255 -0.36 -3.15 20.96
C SER A 255 -1.76 -3.20 21.59
N GLN A 256 -2.71 -3.89 20.96
CA GLN A 256 -4.05 -4.12 21.51
C GLN A 256 -4.16 -5.41 22.32
N GLY A 257 -3.09 -6.22 22.37
CA GLY A 257 -3.05 -7.47 23.11
C GLY A 257 -3.51 -8.69 22.31
N VAL A 258 -3.81 -8.55 21.02
CA VAL A 258 -4.21 -9.65 20.13
C VAL A 258 -2.96 -10.41 19.68
N VAL A 259 -3.03 -11.74 19.71
CA VAL A 259 -1.93 -12.60 19.25
C VAL A 259 -2.03 -12.77 17.75
N ARG A 260 -1.04 -12.23 17.02
CA ARG A 260 -0.92 -12.33 15.57
C ARG A 260 0.05 -13.44 15.22
N LYS A 261 -0.35 -14.33 14.31
CA LYS A 261 0.52 -15.41 13.82
C LYS A 261 1.35 -14.95 12.63
N THR A 262 2.48 -15.62 12.41
CA THR A 262 3.33 -15.34 11.25
C THR A 262 2.55 -15.46 9.93
N GLY A 263 2.63 -14.44 9.08
CA GLY A 263 1.94 -14.35 7.80
C GLY A 263 0.46 -13.94 7.90
N GLU A 264 -0.08 -13.75 9.10
CA GLU A 264 -1.43 -13.22 9.29
C GLU A 264 -1.48 -11.75 8.84
N GLU A 265 -2.56 -11.39 8.15
CA GLU A 265 -2.81 -10.04 7.66
C GLU A 265 -4.06 -9.47 8.35
N TRP A 266 -4.02 -8.19 8.72
CA TRP A 266 -5.15 -7.50 9.32
C TRP A 266 -5.15 -6.02 8.96
N LEU A 267 -6.26 -5.35 9.27
CA LEU A 267 -6.38 -3.91 9.14
C LEU A 267 -6.35 -3.24 10.50
N VAL A 268 -5.68 -2.10 10.57
CA VAL A 268 -5.80 -1.15 11.69
C VAL A 268 -6.62 0.03 11.19
N THR A 269 -7.68 0.36 11.92
CA THR A 269 -8.60 1.44 11.57
C THR A 269 -8.52 2.57 12.59
N MET A 270 -9.18 3.70 12.31
CA MET A 270 -9.25 4.81 13.27
C MET A 270 -9.98 4.46 14.57
N VAL A 271 -10.82 3.41 14.58
CA VAL A 271 -11.48 2.91 15.80
C VAL A 271 -10.46 2.32 16.78
N ASP A 272 -9.37 1.77 16.23
CA ASP A 272 -8.31 1.11 16.98
C ASP A 272 -7.33 2.13 17.55
N THR A 273 -6.76 2.95 16.67
CA THR A 273 -5.80 4.01 17.00
C THR A 273 -5.84 5.12 15.95
N GLU A 274 -5.71 6.37 16.37
CA GLU A 274 -5.63 7.52 15.45
C GLU A 274 -4.28 7.58 14.72
N ALA A 275 -3.21 7.18 15.40
CA ALA A 275 -1.86 7.14 14.87
C ALA A 275 -1.22 5.80 15.23
N HIS A 276 -0.96 4.96 14.23
CA HIS A 276 -0.35 3.65 14.43
C HIS A 276 1.13 3.71 14.08
N ILE A 277 1.99 3.34 15.02
CA ILE A 277 3.43 3.15 14.75
C ILE A 277 3.62 1.66 14.46
N PRO A 278 3.98 1.28 13.22
CA PRO A 278 4.24 -0.12 12.87
C PRO A 278 5.33 -0.67 13.79
N ASP A 279 5.06 -1.80 14.43
CA ASP A 279 6.02 -2.48 15.30
C ASP A 279 7.09 -3.25 14.51
N VAL A 280 8.13 -3.78 15.16
CA VAL A 280 9.24 -4.48 14.52
C VAL A 280 8.77 -5.69 13.72
N TYR A 281 7.75 -6.38 14.23
CA TYR A 281 7.19 -7.57 13.61
C TYR A 281 6.03 -7.28 12.66
N GLU A 282 5.69 -6.01 12.45
CA GLU A 282 4.63 -5.56 11.56
C GLU A 282 5.23 -5.05 10.25
N GLU A 283 4.81 -5.64 9.15
CA GLU A 283 5.15 -5.18 7.81
C GLU A 283 3.96 -4.43 7.22
N VAL A 284 4.18 -3.18 6.82
CA VAL A 284 3.17 -2.35 6.17
C VAL A 284 3.06 -2.75 4.70
N LEU A 285 1.92 -3.35 4.32
CA LEU A 285 1.64 -3.69 2.92
C LEU A 285 1.08 -2.49 2.15
N GLY A 286 0.28 -1.65 2.80
CA GLY A 286 -0.28 -0.45 2.18
C GLY A 286 -1.37 0.22 3.00
N ILE A 287 -1.97 1.26 2.41
CA ILE A 287 -3.12 1.97 2.96
C ILE A 287 -4.33 1.62 2.10
N ILE A 288 -5.42 1.18 2.74
CA ILE A 288 -6.68 0.84 2.09
C ILE A 288 -7.66 2.00 2.29
N ASP A 289 -8.20 2.49 1.18
CA ASP A 289 -9.23 3.52 1.21
C ASP A 289 -10.61 2.90 1.51
N ILE A 290 -11.45 3.66 2.21
CA ILE A 290 -12.81 3.24 2.54
C ILE A 290 -13.68 3.11 1.29
N ILE A 291 -14.50 2.07 1.24
CA ILE A 291 -15.53 1.90 0.21
C ILE A 291 -16.84 2.40 0.78
N THR A 292 -17.38 3.44 0.17
CA THR A 292 -18.66 4.04 0.55
C THR A 292 -19.72 3.72 -0.50
N LEU A 293 -20.77 3.02 -0.09
CA LEU A 293 -21.95 2.76 -0.90
C LEU A 293 -23.02 3.80 -0.58
N ASN A 294 -23.71 4.30 -1.60
CA ASN A 294 -24.92 5.11 -1.43
C ASN A 294 -26.19 4.22 -1.33
N ASN A 295 -27.36 4.83 -1.11
CA ASN A 295 -28.62 4.09 -1.02
C ASN A 295 -29.04 3.40 -2.33
N CYS A 296 -28.56 3.89 -3.48
CA CYS A 296 -28.83 3.35 -4.81
C CYS A 296 -27.68 2.45 -5.32
N GLN A 297 -26.78 2.00 -4.46
CA GLN A 297 -25.60 1.22 -4.84
C GLN A 297 -25.49 -0.07 -4.02
N TYR A 298 -24.87 -1.06 -4.65
CA TYR A 298 -24.51 -2.31 -4.03
C TYR A 298 -23.18 -2.81 -4.58
N CYS A 299 -22.55 -3.74 -3.88
CA CYS A 299 -21.38 -4.42 -4.39
C CYS A 299 -21.36 -5.89 -3.96
N VAL A 300 -20.62 -6.70 -4.70
CA VAL A 300 -20.44 -8.12 -4.43
C VAL A 300 -19.00 -8.35 -3.99
N VAL A 301 -18.84 -8.62 -2.70
CA VAL A 301 -17.56 -8.99 -2.09
C VAL A 301 -17.35 -10.49 -2.30
N CYS A 302 -16.22 -10.85 -2.89
CA CYS A 302 -15.78 -12.24 -2.99
C CYS A 302 -14.88 -12.59 -1.80
N ASP A 303 -14.94 -13.86 -1.40
CA ASP A 303 -14.16 -14.44 -0.32
C ASP A 303 -14.32 -13.70 1.03
N PRO A 304 -15.56 -13.41 1.46
CA PRO A 304 -15.81 -12.61 2.65
C PRO A 304 -15.17 -13.24 3.89
N VAL A 305 -14.63 -12.39 4.77
CA VAL A 305 -14.01 -12.84 6.02
C VAL A 305 -15.09 -13.10 7.06
N ASP A 306 -14.99 -14.25 7.74
CA ASP A 306 -15.92 -14.63 8.81
C ASP A 306 -15.62 -13.90 10.14
N SER A 307 -16.48 -14.05 11.14
CA SER A 307 -16.24 -13.52 12.49
C SER A 307 -14.95 -14.06 13.14
N ASP A 308 -14.49 -15.22 12.69
CA ASP A 308 -13.23 -15.85 13.13
C ASP A 308 -11.99 -15.29 12.40
N GLY A 309 -12.15 -14.27 11.54
CA GLY A 309 -11.04 -13.63 10.83
C GLY A 309 -10.46 -14.45 9.68
N LYS A 310 -11.17 -15.48 9.20
CA LYS A 310 -10.72 -16.33 8.08
C LYS A 310 -11.52 -16.05 6.80
N PRO A 311 -10.85 -15.93 5.63
CA PRO A 311 -11.53 -15.74 4.36
C PRO A 311 -12.29 -17.00 3.93
N GLN A 312 -13.56 -16.85 3.56
CA GLN A 312 -14.40 -17.94 3.06
C GLN A 312 -14.25 -18.10 1.55
N LEU A 313 -13.20 -18.82 1.13
CA LEU A 313 -12.86 -19.01 -0.28
C LEU A 313 -14.03 -19.58 -1.11
N GLY A 314 -14.34 -18.93 -2.23
CA GLY A 314 -15.40 -19.28 -3.17
C GLY A 314 -16.80 -18.78 -2.79
N GLN A 315 -16.96 -18.16 -1.62
CA GLN A 315 -18.21 -17.52 -1.23
C GLN A 315 -18.28 -16.08 -1.74
N LYS A 316 -19.50 -15.57 -1.86
CA LYS A 316 -19.76 -14.18 -2.25
C LYS A 316 -20.79 -13.60 -1.30
N LYS A 317 -20.67 -12.32 -1.01
CA LYS A 317 -21.57 -11.58 -0.12
C LYS A 317 -21.99 -10.29 -0.80
N VAL A 318 -23.30 -10.10 -0.93
CA VAL A 318 -23.86 -8.84 -1.43
C VAL A 318 -23.96 -7.86 -0.27
N ILE A 319 -23.35 -6.70 -0.43
CA ILE A 319 -23.47 -5.57 0.50
C ILE A 319 -24.29 -4.49 -0.19
N LYS A 320 -25.34 -4.02 0.48
CA LYS A 320 -26.31 -3.05 -0.03
C LYS A 320 -26.65 -1.97 0.99
N GLY A 321 -27.12 -0.83 0.46
CA GLY A 321 -27.55 0.34 1.22
C GLY A 321 -26.39 1.24 1.63
N GLU A 322 -26.70 2.38 2.23
CA GLU A 322 -25.71 3.34 2.72
C GLU A 322 -24.83 2.70 3.80
N LYS A 323 -23.63 2.28 3.37
CA LYS A 323 -22.63 1.63 4.22
C LYS A 323 -21.24 2.03 3.76
N SER A 324 -20.41 2.30 4.74
CA SER A 324 -18.99 2.60 4.55
C SER A 324 -18.19 1.51 5.25
N PHE A 325 -17.33 0.81 4.52
CA PHE A 325 -16.53 -0.29 5.05
C PHE A 325 -15.20 -0.43 4.32
N PHE A 326 -14.25 -1.11 4.95
CA PHE A 326 -12.96 -1.48 4.36
C PHE A 326 -13.01 -2.94 3.91
N LEU A 327 -12.41 -3.24 2.76
CA LEU A 327 -12.20 -4.63 2.33
C LEU A 327 -11.17 -5.29 3.23
N GLN A 328 -11.53 -6.39 3.86
CA GLN A 328 -10.61 -7.15 4.68
C GLN A 328 -9.51 -7.83 3.83
N PRO A 329 -8.36 -8.19 4.42
CA PRO A 329 -7.31 -8.89 3.69
C PRO A 329 -7.83 -10.19 3.08
N GLY A 330 -7.65 -10.34 1.76
CA GLY A 330 -8.18 -11.46 0.98
C GLY A 330 -9.54 -11.21 0.32
N GLU A 331 -10.27 -10.16 0.71
CA GLU A 331 -11.51 -9.76 0.05
C GLU A 331 -11.24 -8.94 -1.21
N TRP A 332 -12.07 -9.13 -2.22
CA TRP A 332 -12.02 -8.32 -3.44
C TRP A 332 -13.41 -8.14 -4.03
N LEU A 333 -13.61 -7.03 -4.76
CA LEU A 333 -14.89 -6.73 -5.42
C LEU A 333 -14.91 -7.35 -6.81
N LYS A 334 -15.98 -8.09 -7.12
CA LYS A 334 -16.10 -8.77 -8.43
C LYS A 334 -16.21 -7.79 -9.60
N ASP A 335 -17.20 -6.91 -9.53
CA ASP A 335 -17.55 -5.97 -10.60
C ASP A 335 -17.56 -4.52 -10.06
N GLY A 336 -16.77 -4.26 -9.01
CA GLY A 336 -16.70 -2.96 -8.34
C GLY A 336 -18.00 -2.56 -7.61
N ILE A 337 -18.22 -1.24 -7.51
CA ILE A 337 -19.47 -0.67 -7.00
C ILE A 337 -20.45 -0.59 -8.18
N GLN A 338 -21.64 -1.16 -7.99
CA GLN A 338 -22.70 -1.22 -9.00
C GLN A 338 -23.92 -0.43 -8.52
N ASP A 339 -24.66 0.13 -9.46
CA ASP A 339 -25.92 0.79 -9.17
C ASP A 339 -27.07 -0.25 -9.12
N ILE A 340 -28.01 -0.03 -8.21
CA ILE A 340 -29.21 -0.85 -8.04
C ILE A 340 -30.07 -0.76 -9.31
N TYR A 341 -30.74 -1.87 -9.67
CA TYR A 341 -31.69 -1.85 -10.76
C TYR A 341 -33.00 -1.18 -10.32
N ILE A 342 -33.23 0.04 -10.79
CA ILE A 342 -34.49 0.77 -10.59
C ILE A 342 -35.39 0.45 -11.78
N LEU A 343 -36.47 -0.30 -11.53
CA LEU A 343 -37.43 -0.69 -12.57
C LEU A 343 -38.66 0.20 -12.51
N SER A 344 -39.01 0.80 -13.64
CA SER A 344 -40.29 1.50 -13.86
C SER A 344 -41.42 0.50 -14.11
N GLU A 345 -42.68 0.96 -14.17
CA GLU A 345 -43.84 0.11 -14.52
C GLU A 345 -43.70 -0.60 -15.88
N GLU A 346 -42.96 0.01 -16.81
CA GLU A 346 -42.70 -0.53 -18.15
C GLU A 346 -41.41 -1.36 -18.24
N ASP A 347 -40.64 -1.46 -17.15
CA ASP A 347 -39.37 -2.17 -17.11
C ASP A 347 -39.53 -3.54 -16.41
N GLY A 348 -38.74 -4.51 -16.85
CA GLY A 348 -38.61 -5.79 -16.20
C GLY A 348 -37.21 -6.37 -16.31
N LEU A 349 -36.87 -7.31 -15.43
CA LEU A 349 -35.60 -8.04 -15.47
C LEU A 349 -35.87 -9.52 -15.63
N LEU A 350 -35.22 -10.12 -16.62
CA LEU A 350 -35.17 -11.57 -16.78
C LEU A 350 -34.04 -12.11 -15.90
N LEU A 351 -34.41 -12.91 -14.92
CA LEU A 351 -33.53 -13.50 -13.93
C LEU A 351 -33.34 -14.99 -14.19
N ARG A 352 -32.17 -15.50 -13.78
CA ARG A 352 -31.85 -16.93 -13.80
C ARG A 352 -31.27 -17.35 -12.45
N ALA A 353 -31.79 -18.42 -11.88
CA ALA A 353 -31.24 -19.03 -10.69
C ALA A 353 -29.96 -19.82 -11.05
N VAL A 354 -28.84 -19.52 -10.39
CA VAL A 354 -27.59 -20.29 -10.45
C VAL A 354 -27.57 -21.34 -9.33
N ARG A 355 -28.16 -21.01 -8.18
CA ARG A 355 -28.31 -21.89 -7.00
C ARG A 355 -29.78 -21.94 -6.59
N PRO A 356 -30.22 -22.96 -5.83
CA PRO A 356 -31.58 -22.99 -5.31
C PRO A 356 -31.81 -21.79 -4.40
N ILE A 357 -32.91 -21.07 -4.63
CA ILE A 357 -33.28 -19.89 -3.85
C ILE A 357 -34.77 -19.92 -3.54
N GLU A 358 -35.10 -19.51 -2.32
CA GLU A 358 -36.47 -19.18 -1.92
C GLU A 358 -36.73 -17.74 -2.35
N ASP A 359 -37.64 -17.58 -3.31
CA ASP A 359 -38.02 -16.29 -3.87
C ASP A 359 -39.51 -16.06 -3.61
N LYS A 360 -39.95 -14.80 -3.63
CA LYS A 360 -41.37 -14.45 -3.53
C LYS A 360 -41.93 -14.16 -4.91
N ASN A 361 -43.07 -14.74 -5.22
CA ASN A 361 -43.77 -14.47 -6.48
C ASN A 361 -44.44 -13.08 -6.47
N GLU A 362 -45.00 -12.67 -7.62
CA GLU A 362 -45.80 -11.43 -7.76
C GLU A 362 -46.98 -11.36 -6.76
N ASP A 363 -47.46 -12.51 -6.26
CA ASP A 363 -48.53 -12.64 -5.25
C ASP A 363 -48.01 -12.80 -3.80
N ASP A 364 -46.73 -12.50 -3.54
CA ASP A 364 -46.05 -12.66 -2.24
C ASP A 364 -45.97 -14.11 -1.70
N GLU A 365 -46.21 -15.10 -2.56
CA GLU A 365 -46.07 -16.52 -2.23
C GLU A 365 -44.61 -17.00 -2.31
N ASP A 366 -44.15 -17.72 -1.30
CA ASP A 366 -42.79 -18.28 -1.26
C ASP A 366 -42.66 -19.46 -2.26
N ILE A 367 -41.75 -19.33 -3.21
CA ILE A 367 -41.45 -20.33 -4.23
C ILE A 367 -39.99 -20.67 -4.23
N VAL A 368 -39.71 -21.98 -4.21
CA VAL A 368 -38.37 -22.51 -4.36
C VAL A 368 -38.02 -22.61 -5.85
N ARG A 369 -37.12 -21.75 -6.31
CA ARG A 369 -36.57 -21.79 -7.67
C ARG A 369 -35.42 -22.78 -7.73
N LYS A 370 -35.42 -23.65 -8.74
CA LYS A 370 -34.31 -24.59 -8.98
C LYS A 370 -33.21 -23.92 -9.82
N PRO A 371 -31.96 -24.40 -9.73
CA PRO A 371 -30.90 -23.95 -10.61
C PRO A 371 -31.29 -24.09 -12.09
N GLY A 372 -31.15 -23.02 -12.85
CA GLY A 372 -31.51 -22.91 -14.26
C GLY A 372 -32.91 -22.35 -14.52
N ASP A 373 -33.77 -22.27 -13.50
CA ASP A 373 -35.10 -21.67 -13.65
C ASP A 373 -34.97 -20.19 -14.00
N ARG A 374 -35.83 -19.74 -14.92
CA ARG A 374 -35.90 -18.35 -15.39
C ARG A 374 -37.25 -17.74 -15.00
N TRP A 375 -37.22 -16.51 -14.54
CA TRP A 375 -38.43 -15.74 -14.25
C TRP A 375 -38.23 -14.26 -14.57
N LEU A 376 -39.35 -13.57 -14.75
CA LEU A 376 -39.39 -12.15 -15.05
C LEU A 376 -39.91 -11.43 -13.80
N ILE A 377 -39.18 -10.40 -13.36
CA ILE A 377 -39.69 -9.42 -12.41
C ILE A 377 -40.08 -8.15 -13.15
N ARG A 378 -41.17 -7.50 -12.73
CA ARG A 378 -41.70 -6.27 -13.33
C ARG A 378 -41.67 -5.15 -12.30
N GLY A 379 -41.43 -3.92 -12.75
CA GLY A 379 -41.54 -2.75 -11.87
C GLY A 379 -42.99 -2.37 -11.55
N PRO A 380 -43.21 -1.36 -10.69
CA PRO A 380 -42.20 -0.44 -10.17
C PRO A 380 -41.54 -0.99 -8.90
N LEU A 381 -40.24 -1.30 -8.96
CA LEU A 381 -39.48 -1.79 -7.79
C LEU A 381 -37.97 -1.57 -7.92
N GLU A 382 -37.29 -1.53 -6.79
CA GLU A 382 -35.82 -1.52 -6.71
C GLU A 382 -35.32 -2.95 -6.49
N TYR A 383 -34.52 -3.46 -7.43
CA TYR A 383 -34.02 -4.84 -7.39
C TYR A 383 -32.50 -4.90 -7.21
N ILE A 384 -32.08 -5.72 -6.25
CA ILE A 384 -30.68 -6.09 -6.07
C ILE A 384 -30.57 -7.60 -6.24
N PRO A 385 -29.80 -8.09 -7.23
CA PRO A 385 -29.64 -9.51 -7.43
C PRO A 385 -28.90 -10.14 -6.23
N PRO A 386 -29.48 -11.18 -5.59
CA PRO A 386 -28.77 -11.98 -4.60
C PRO A 386 -27.68 -12.83 -5.27
N VAL A 387 -26.78 -13.42 -4.47
CA VAL A 387 -25.60 -14.17 -4.95
C VAL A 387 -25.98 -15.36 -5.83
N GLU A 388 -27.14 -15.94 -5.55
CA GLU A 388 -27.68 -17.13 -6.21
C GLU A 388 -28.32 -16.81 -7.56
N VAL A 389 -28.52 -15.54 -7.90
CA VAL A 389 -29.29 -15.10 -9.07
C VAL A 389 -28.43 -14.28 -10.02
N GLU A 390 -28.60 -14.54 -11.31
CA GLU A 390 -27.93 -13.82 -12.38
C GLU A 390 -28.97 -13.08 -13.23
N VAL A 391 -28.72 -11.80 -13.46
CA VAL A 391 -29.53 -10.97 -14.36
C VAL A 391 -29.12 -11.29 -15.79
N MET A 392 -30.05 -11.83 -16.58
CA MET A 392 -29.79 -12.20 -17.97
C MET A 392 -30.00 -11.03 -18.93
N GLU A 393 -31.15 -10.37 -18.84
CA GLU A 393 -31.57 -9.35 -19.80
C GLU A 393 -32.54 -8.36 -19.12
N GLN A 394 -32.38 -7.07 -19.42
CA GLN A 394 -33.38 -6.06 -19.09
C GLN A 394 -34.39 -5.95 -20.21
N ARG A 395 -35.66 -6.12 -19.87
CA ARG A 395 -36.79 -6.12 -20.81
C ARG A 395 -37.62 -4.87 -20.61
N TYR A 396 -38.13 -4.37 -21.72
CA TYR A 396 -38.99 -3.20 -21.77
C TYR A 396 -40.34 -3.59 -22.38
N ALA A 397 -41.41 -2.98 -21.90
CA ALA A 397 -42.70 -3.06 -22.56
C ALA A 397 -42.59 -2.41 -23.95
N ILE A 398 -42.99 -3.13 -25.00
CA ILE A 398 -42.97 -2.62 -26.36
C ILE A 398 -44.32 -1.94 -26.60
N PRO A 399 -44.38 -0.62 -26.80
CA PRO A 399 -45.63 0.05 -27.10
C PRO A 399 -46.08 -0.34 -28.52
N LEU A 400 -47.27 -0.93 -28.63
CA LEU A 400 -47.86 -1.33 -29.92
C LEU A 400 -49.16 -0.59 -30.13
N ALA A 401 -49.28 0.12 -31.26
CA ALA A 401 -50.53 0.73 -31.70
C ALA A 401 -51.54 -0.33 -32.19
N GLU A 402 -52.81 0.04 -32.36
CA GLU A 402 -53.91 -0.87 -32.79
C GLU A 402 -53.59 -1.68 -34.06
N ASN A 403 -52.85 -1.08 -35.02
CA ASN A 403 -52.48 -1.71 -36.29
C ASN A 403 -51.04 -2.25 -36.32
N GLU A 404 -50.37 -2.28 -35.17
CA GLU A 404 -49.00 -2.75 -35.01
C GLU A 404 -48.96 -3.99 -34.13
N GLY A 405 -47.96 -4.82 -34.37
CA GLY A 405 -47.77 -6.03 -33.60
C GLY A 405 -46.36 -6.58 -33.73
N ILE A 406 -46.06 -7.55 -32.88
CA ILE A 406 -44.79 -8.29 -32.88
C ILE A 406 -45.04 -9.79 -32.95
N TYR A 407 -44.11 -10.51 -33.55
CA TYR A 407 -44.11 -11.97 -33.48
C TYR A 407 -43.34 -12.41 -32.25
N VAL A 408 -44.01 -13.24 -31.44
CA VAL A 408 -43.46 -13.79 -30.20
C VAL A 408 -43.43 -15.30 -30.31
N ARG A 409 -42.29 -15.89 -29.95
CA ARG A 409 -42.10 -17.34 -29.89
C ARG A 409 -41.89 -17.76 -28.45
N ASP A 410 -42.64 -18.77 -28.03
CA ASP A 410 -42.44 -19.45 -26.77
C ASP A 410 -41.28 -20.46 -26.91
N ILE A 411 -40.26 -20.34 -26.05
CA ILE A 411 -39.06 -21.15 -26.02
C ILE A 411 -39.37 -22.58 -25.55
N LYS A 412 -40.34 -22.77 -24.65
CA LYS A 412 -40.72 -24.08 -24.13
C LYS A 412 -41.60 -24.84 -25.11
N THR A 413 -42.61 -24.19 -25.66
CA THR A 413 -43.58 -24.86 -26.56
C THR A 413 -43.23 -24.75 -28.04
N GLY A 414 -42.33 -23.84 -28.41
CA GLY A 414 -42.02 -23.52 -29.80
C GLY A 414 -43.14 -22.81 -30.55
N LYS A 415 -44.28 -22.51 -29.90
CA LYS A 415 -45.43 -21.87 -30.55
C LYS A 415 -45.11 -20.42 -30.85
N ILE A 416 -45.33 -20.03 -32.09
CA ILE A 416 -45.20 -18.64 -32.55
C ILE A 416 -46.60 -18.05 -32.62
N ARG A 417 -46.76 -16.82 -32.14
CA ARG A 417 -48.01 -16.05 -32.23
C ARG A 417 -47.72 -14.59 -32.57
N ALA A 418 -48.71 -13.91 -33.13
CA ALA A 418 -48.67 -12.47 -33.34
C ALA A 418 -49.42 -11.78 -32.18
N VAL A 419 -48.77 -10.85 -31.50
CA VAL A 419 -49.38 -9.99 -30.46
C VAL A 419 -49.58 -8.61 -31.07
N ILE A 420 -50.81 -8.09 -31.02
CA ILE A 420 -51.24 -6.90 -31.77
C ILE A 420 -52.04 -5.97 -30.84
N GLY A 421 -51.87 -4.65 -31.01
CA GLY A 421 -52.83 -3.64 -30.58
C GLY A 421 -52.77 -3.17 -29.12
N HIS A 422 -51.84 -3.65 -28.30
CA HIS A 422 -51.63 -3.19 -26.93
C HIS A 422 -50.16 -3.31 -26.54
N SER A 423 -49.71 -2.48 -25.59
CA SER A 423 -48.35 -2.57 -25.07
C SER A 423 -48.09 -3.97 -24.50
N TYR A 424 -46.99 -4.59 -24.92
CA TYR A 424 -46.69 -5.96 -24.56
C TYR A 424 -45.24 -6.10 -24.09
N MET A 425 -45.08 -6.73 -22.93
CA MET A 425 -43.78 -7.14 -22.40
C MET A 425 -43.63 -8.66 -22.55
N LEU A 426 -42.50 -9.09 -23.12
CA LEU A 426 -42.18 -10.50 -23.34
C LEU A 426 -42.13 -11.26 -22.00
N SER A 427 -42.86 -12.37 -21.90
CA SER A 427 -42.82 -13.27 -20.74
C SER A 427 -41.48 -14.01 -20.61
N GLN A 428 -41.19 -14.58 -19.44
CA GLN A 428 -39.91 -15.27 -19.12
C GLN A 428 -39.49 -16.34 -20.15
N ASP A 429 -40.45 -16.99 -20.79
CA ASP A 429 -40.26 -18.07 -21.76
C ASP A 429 -40.46 -17.59 -23.21
N GLU A 430 -40.49 -16.28 -23.44
CA GLU A 430 -40.78 -15.69 -24.74
C GLU A 430 -39.58 -14.96 -25.33
N GLU A 431 -39.39 -15.12 -26.64
CA GLU A 431 -38.42 -14.41 -27.46
C GLU A 431 -39.10 -13.75 -28.66
N LEU A 432 -38.51 -12.68 -29.20
CA LEU A 432 -38.95 -12.08 -30.45
C LEU A 432 -38.59 -12.99 -31.62
N TRP A 433 -39.54 -13.21 -32.53
CA TRP A 433 -39.35 -14.09 -33.68
C TRP A 433 -39.29 -13.31 -34.99
N GLU A 434 -38.29 -13.62 -35.81
CA GLU A 434 -38.14 -13.00 -37.13
C GLU A 434 -38.95 -13.74 -38.19
N LYS A 435 -39.93 -13.04 -38.78
CA LYS A 435 -40.64 -13.55 -39.94
C LYS A 435 -39.89 -13.21 -41.22
N HIS A 436 -39.31 -14.23 -41.84
CA HIS A 436 -38.69 -14.12 -43.15
C HIS A 436 -39.73 -14.28 -44.26
N LEU A 437 -39.73 -13.35 -45.22
CA LEU A 437 -40.52 -13.44 -46.43
C LEU A 437 -39.60 -13.64 -47.64
N PRO A 438 -40.08 -14.25 -48.73
CA PRO A 438 -39.32 -14.29 -49.98
C PRO A 438 -38.99 -12.87 -50.46
N GLY A 439 -37.77 -12.63 -50.95
CA GLY A 439 -37.31 -11.28 -51.31
C GLY A 439 -38.22 -10.55 -52.31
N HIS A 440 -38.86 -11.27 -53.24
CA HIS A 440 -39.82 -10.67 -54.17
C HIS A 440 -41.11 -10.16 -53.49
N VAL A 441 -41.49 -10.69 -52.33
CA VAL A 441 -42.61 -10.18 -51.51
C VAL A 441 -42.17 -8.96 -50.72
N GLU A 442 -40.95 -8.98 -50.17
CA GLU A 442 -40.36 -7.83 -49.46
C GLU A 442 -40.21 -6.62 -50.38
N ASP A 443 -39.80 -6.83 -51.63
CA ASP A 443 -39.77 -5.80 -52.68
C ASP A 443 -41.17 -5.21 -52.92
N LEU A 444 -42.21 -6.03 -52.95
CA LEU A 444 -43.59 -5.58 -53.18
C LEU A 444 -44.21 -4.86 -51.97
N LEU A 445 -43.78 -5.21 -50.75
CA LEU A 445 -44.22 -4.55 -49.52
C LEU A 445 -43.53 -3.19 -49.31
N SER A 446 -42.24 -3.12 -49.64
CA SER A 446 -41.46 -1.87 -49.56
C SER A 446 -41.84 -0.88 -50.66
N THR A 447 -42.20 -1.40 -51.82
CA THR A 447 -42.76 -0.64 -52.94
C THR A 447 -44.22 -0.33 -52.62
N SER A 448 -44.47 0.53 -51.62
CA SER A 448 -45.80 1.05 -51.25
C SER A 448 -46.35 1.99 -52.35
N ARG A 449 -46.32 1.55 -53.61
CA ARG A 449 -46.91 2.20 -54.77
C ARG A 449 -48.40 1.93 -54.73
N ASP A 450 -49.19 3.00 -54.77
CA ASP A 450 -50.62 2.88 -55.01
C ASP A 450 -50.84 2.24 -56.39
N PRO A 451 -51.42 1.03 -56.48
CA PRO A 451 -51.58 0.31 -57.75
C PRO A 451 -52.45 1.05 -58.77
N LEU A 452 -53.23 2.05 -58.31
CA LEU A 452 -54.08 2.91 -59.14
C LEU A 452 -53.31 4.10 -59.70
N LEU A 453 -52.49 4.79 -58.90
CA LEU A 453 -51.84 6.06 -59.29
C LEU A 453 -50.53 5.86 -60.06
N ASP A 454 -49.78 4.78 -59.79
CA ASP A 454 -48.39 4.64 -60.24
C ASP A 454 -48.21 3.77 -61.50
N ARG A 455 -49.24 3.65 -62.34
CA ARG A 455 -49.21 2.84 -63.57
C ARG A 455 -48.38 3.43 -64.70
N SER A 456 -48.13 4.74 -64.69
CA SER A 456 -47.44 5.48 -65.75
C SER A 456 -45.98 5.80 -65.45
N LYS A 457 -45.48 5.52 -64.24
CA LYS A 457 -44.08 5.74 -63.90
C LYS A 457 -43.24 4.53 -64.27
N ASP A 458 -42.22 4.77 -65.09
CA ASP A 458 -41.24 3.76 -65.46
C ASP A 458 -40.54 3.20 -64.21
N SER A 459 -40.21 1.92 -64.29
CA SER A 459 -39.58 1.10 -63.22
C SER A 459 -38.21 1.60 -62.70
N SER A 460 -37.75 2.78 -63.13
CA SER A 460 -36.41 3.33 -62.90
C SER A 460 -36.26 4.14 -61.60
N GLU A 461 -37.35 4.59 -60.96
CA GLU A 461 -37.25 5.25 -59.64
C GLU A 461 -37.31 4.21 -58.52
N LYS A 462 -36.12 3.73 -58.11
CA LYS A 462 -35.94 3.05 -56.82
C LYS A 462 -35.97 4.12 -55.74
N GLY A 463 -37.13 4.32 -55.12
CA GLY A 463 -37.21 5.03 -53.85
C GLY A 463 -36.29 4.38 -52.83
N VAL A 464 -35.82 5.16 -51.84
CA VAL A 464 -35.00 4.65 -50.74
C VAL A 464 -35.83 3.61 -49.97
N VAL A 465 -35.51 2.33 -50.16
CA VAL A 465 -36.15 1.22 -49.45
C VAL A 465 -35.49 1.12 -48.07
N LEU A 466 -36.23 1.49 -47.02
CA LEU A 466 -35.80 1.20 -45.66
C LEU A 466 -35.94 -0.30 -45.40
N PRO A 467 -34.94 -0.95 -44.78
CA PRO A 467 -35.02 -2.37 -44.45
C PRO A 467 -36.15 -2.61 -43.44
N ARG A 468 -37.00 -3.60 -43.72
CA ARG A 468 -38.12 -3.99 -42.85
C ARG A 468 -37.60 -4.57 -41.53
N ILE A 469 -38.22 -4.14 -40.44
CA ILE A 469 -38.04 -4.75 -39.12
C ILE A 469 -38.76 -6.12 -39.11
N LYS A 470 -38.00 -7.22 -39.11
CA LYS A 470 -38.54 -8.58 -39.31
C LYS A 470 -39.35 -9.11 -38.13
N ILE A 471 -39.12 -8.58 -36.94
CA ILE A 471 -39.84 -8.92 -35.70
C ILE A 471 -41.26 -8.34 -35.64
N GLN A 472 -41.54 -7.29 -36.43
CA GLN A 472 -42.86 -6.68 -36.48
C GLN A 472 -43.80 -7.46 -37.39
N VAL A 473 -45.08 -7.50 -37.01
CA VAL A 473 -46.15 -8.11 -37.79
C VAL A 473 -46.20 -7.47 -39.17
N VAL A 474 -46.28 -8.30 -40.21
CA VAL A 474 -46.39 -7.81 -41.58
C VAL A 474 -47.78 -7.23 -41.76
N SER A 475 -47.85 -5.91 -41.92
CA SER A 475 -49.08 -5.21 -42.28
C SER A 475 -49.06 -4.83 -43.77
N TYR A 476 -50.21 -4.95 -44.43
CA TYR A 476 -50.40 -4.48 -45.79
C TYR A 476 -51.76 -3.78 -45.91
N ARG A 477 -51.74 -2.54 -46.39
CA ARG A 477 -52.97 -1.77 -46.63
C ARG A 477 -53.54 -2.18 -47.98
N VAL A 478 -54.70 -2.83 -47.97
CA VAL A 478 -55.38 -3.22 -49.21
C VAL A 478 -56.03 -1.97 -49.83
N PRO A 479 -55.69 -1.60 -51.08
CA PRO A 479 -56.28 -0.43 -51.73
C PRO A 479 -57.79 -0.58 -51.93
N HIS A 480 -58.48 0.54 -52.18
CA HIS A 480 -59.88 0.52 -52.58
C HIS A 480 -60.09 -0.34 -53.84
N ASN A 481 -61.21 -1.07 -53.88
CA ASN A 481 -61.55 -1.99 -54.97
C ASN A 481 -60.46 -3.02 -55.30
N ALA A 482 -59.69 -3.43 -54.30
CA ALA A 482 -58.72 -4.50 -54.42
C ALA A 482 -59.04 -5.65 -53.47
N ALA A 483 -58.57 -6.85 -53.80
CA ALA A 483 -58.59 -8.00 -52.92
C ALA A 483 -57.19 -8.58 -52.75
N VAL A 484 -56.85 -9.00 -51.54
CA VAL A 484 -55.62 -9.72 -51.24
C VAL A 484 -55.98 -11.11 -50.74
N GLN A 485 -55.30 -12.12 -51.27
CA GLN A 485 -55.43 -13.49 -50.80
C GLN A 485 -54.27 -13.81 -49.85
N VAL A 486 -54.62 -14.23 -48.64
CA VAL A 486 -53.69 -14.72 -47.62
C VAL A 486 -53.90 -16.22 -47.46
N TYR A 487 -52.82 -16.97 -47.46
CA TYR A 487 -52.83 -18.41 -47.23
C TYR A 487 -52.17 -18.73 -45.89
N ASP A 488 -52.90 -19.40 -45.00
CA ASP A 488 -52.39 -19.95 -43.76
C ASP A 488 -51.88 -21.38 -44.01
N TYR A 489 -50.56 -21.57 -43.87
CA TYR A 489 -49.91 -22.86 -44.07
C TYR A 489 -50.18 -23.87 -42.96
N LYS A 490 -50.55 -23.40 -41.77
CA LYS A 490 -50.80 -24.28 -40.61
C LYS A 490 -52.21 -24.82 -40.61
N GLU A 491 -53.19 -23.97 -40.91
CA GLU A 491 -54.60 -24.39 -41.01
C GLU A 491 -54.99 -24.89 -42.42
N HIS A 492 -54.11 -24.72 -43.41
CA HIS A 492 -54.39 -24.98 -44.83
C HIS A 492 -55.62 -24.24 -45.37
N LYS A 493 -55.88 -23.03 -44.85
CA LYS A 493 -57.02 -22.19 -45.24
C LYS A 493 -56.53 -20.94 -45.97
N SER A 494 -57.24 -20.57 -47.03
CA SER A 494 -57.08 -19.27 -47.68
C SER A 494 -58.20 -18.33 -47.27
N ARG A 495 -57.85 -17.09 -46.90
CA ARG A 495 -58.81 -16.00 -46.72
C ARG A 495 -58.56 -14.90 -47.75
N VAL A 496 -59.64 -14.31 -48.25
CA VAL A 496 -59.59 -13.17 -49.18
C VAL A 496 -60.08 -11.95 -48.42
N VAL A 497 -59.27 -10.90 -48.40
CA VAL A 497 -59.59 -9.64 -47.73
C VAL A 497 -59.82 -8.57 -48.80
N PHE A 498 -60.98 -7.92 -48.75
CA PHE A 498 -61.37 -6.86 -49.67
C PHE A 498 -61.04 -5.50 -49.06
N GLY A 499 -60.46 -4.60 -49.86
CA GLY A 499 -60.13 -3.25 -49.41
C GLY A 499 -61.36 -2.32 -49.35
N PRO A 500 -61.28 -1.21 -48.59
CA PRO A 500 -60.10 -0.70 -47.88
C PRO A 500 -59.98 -1.27 -46.46
N GLU A 501 -59.10 -2.24 -46.25
CA GLU A 501 -58.81 -2.85 -44.94
C GLU A 501 -57.30 -3.12 -44.81
N ILE A 502 -56.79 -3.17 -43.58
CA ILE A 502 -55.39 -3.50 -43.30
C ILE A 502 -55.31 -4.99 -42.97
N VAL A 503 -54.49 -5.72 -43.73
CA VAL A 503 -54.21 -7.12 -43.47
C VAL A 503 -52.99 -7.24 -42.57
N LEU A 504 -53.15 -7.89 -41.43
CA LEU A 504 -52.05 -8.31 -40.56
C LEU A 504 -51.81 -9.81 -40.76
N LEU A 505 -50.58 -10.18 -41.12
CA LEU A 505 -50.22 -11.59 -41.30
C LEU A 505 -49.96 -12.27 -39.96
N GLY A 506 -50.61 -13.40 -39.74
CA GLY A 506 -50.24 -14.36 -38.71
C GLY A 506 -48.84 -14.98 -38.95
N PRO A 507 -48.29 -15.74 -37.98
CA PRO A 507 -46.96 -16.33 -38.09
C PRO A 507 -46.77 -17.25 -39.30
N ASP A 508 -47.75 -18.11 -39.56
CA ASP A 508 -47.74 -19.11 -40.63
C ASP A 508 -48.49 -18.64 -41.90
N GLU A 509 -48.98 -17.40 -41.90
CA GLU A 509 -49.68 -16.82 -43.05
C GLU A 509 -48.72 -16.20 -44.07
N GLN A 510 -48.99 -16.34 -45.37
CA GLN A 510 -48.26 -15.64 -46.43
C GLN A 510 -49.20 -14.99 -47.44
N PHE A 511 -48.73 -13.92 -48.07
CA PHE A 511 -49.41 -13.34 -49.22
C PHE A 511 -49.30 -14.24 -50.44
N THR A 512 -50.41 -14.41 -51.15
CA THR A 512 -50.40 -15.06 -52.46
C THR A 512 -49.95 -14.05 -53.50
N VAL A 513 -48.79 -14.26 -54.10
CA VAL A 513 -48.24 -13.37 -55.13
C VAL A 513 -48.92 -13.67 -56.47
N LEU A 514 -49.53 -12.64 -57.05
CA LEU A 514 -50.15 -12.73 -58.36
C LEU A 514 -49.11 -12.39 -59.43
N SER A 515 -49.01 -13.27 -60.42
CA SER A 515 -48.17 -13.07 -61.59
C SER A 515 -49.05 -12.71 -62.79
N LEU A 516 -49.15 -11.42 -63.09
CA LEU A 516 -50.04 -10.84 -64.09
C LEU A 516 -49.32 -10.56 -65.42
N SER A 517 -50.07 -10.65 -66.52
CA SER A 517 -49.59 -10.28 -67.86
C SER A 517 -49.44 -8.75 -67.98
N GLY A 518 -48.29 -8.30 -68.49
CA GLY A 518 -47.94 -6.89 -68.62
C GLY A 518 -47.44 -6.55 -70.03
N GLY A 519 -47.25 -5.25 -70.30
CA GLY A 519 -46.74 -4.76 -71.59
C GLY A 519 -47.78 -4.64 -72.72
N ARG A 520 -47.30 -4.19 -73.88
CA ARG A 520 -48.01 -4.09 -75.17
C ARG A 520 -47.02 -4.52 -76.28
N PRO A 521 -47.15 -5.71 -76.89
CA PRO A 521 -48.16 -6.75 -76.67
C PRO A 521 -48.05 -7.39 -75.28
N LYS A 522 -49.15 -7.99 -74.80
CA LYS A 522 -49.20 -8.64 -73.49
C LYS A 522 -48.25 -9.84 -73.43
N ARG A 523 -47.30 -9.77 -72.50
CA ARG A 523 -46.40 -10.87 -72.16
C ARG A 523 -46.82 -11.49 -70.83
N PRO A 524 -46.85 -12.84 -70.72
CA PRO A 524 -47.15 -13.50 -69.45
C PRO A 524 -46.05 -13.18 -68.42
N HIS A 525 -46.40 -13.26 -67.13
CA HIS A 525 -45.48 -13.12 -65.99
C HIS A 525 -44.65 -11.82 -65.90
N THR A 526 -45.10 -10.73 -66.54
CA THR A 526 -44.32 -9.48 -66.59
C THR A 526 -44.52 -8.60 -65.35
N ARG A 527 -45.69 -8.66 -64.67
CA ARG A 527 -45.99 -7.86 -63.48
C ARG A 527 -46.31 -8.77 -62.30
N ARG A 528 -45.63 -8.56 -61.17
CA ARG A 528 -45.98 -9.20 -59.89
C ARG A 528 -46.77 -8.21 -59.03
N SER A 529 -47.78 -8.68 -58.32
CA SER A 529 -48.59 -7.85 -57.42
C SER A 529 -49.11 -8.67 -56.24
N LEU A 530 -49.30 -8.03 -55.08
CA LEU A 530 -49.88 -8.64 -53.88
C LEU A 530 -51.41 -8.53 -53.85
N CYS A 531 -51.98 -7.53 -54.53
CA CYS A 531 -53.41 -7.29 -54.56
C CYS A 531 -53.97 -7.46 -55.98
N LEU A 532 -55.16 -8.05 -56.09
CA LEU A 532 -55.95 -8.11 -57.30
C LEU A 532 -56.88 -6.89 -57.36
N LEU A 533 -56.76 -6.08 -58.41
CA LEU A 533 -57.68 -4.97 -58.65
C LEU A 533 -58.98 -5.50 -59.26
N LEU A 534 -60.11 -5.23 -58.61
CA LEU A 534 -61.44 -5.73 -58.98
C LEU A 534 -62.19 -4.76 -59.91
N GLY A 535 -61.73 -3.51 -60.03
CA GLY A 535 -62.19 -2.56 -61.05
C GLY A 535 -63.28 -1.58 -60.57
N PRO A 536 -63.93 -0.86 -61.51
CA PRO A 536 -63.79 -0.97 -62.97
C PRO A 536 -62.47 -0.38 -63.48
N ASP A 537 -61.74 -1.15 -64.29
CA ASP A 537 -60.44 -0.76 -64.82
C ASP A 537 -60.21 -1.39 -66.21
N PHE A 538 -59.40 -0.74 -67.05
CA PHE A 538 -59.20 -1.13 -68.45
C PHE A 538 -57.79 -1.67 -68.68
N CYS A 539 -57.70 -2.77 -69.44
CA CYS A 539 -56.42 -3.28 -69.95
C CYS A 539 -56.28 -2.99 -71.45
N THR A 540 -55.04 -2.88 -71.92
CA THR A 540 -54.70 -2.61 -73.32
C THR A 540 -53.80 -3.71 -73.84
N ASP A 541 -54.03 -4.16 -75.06
CA ASP A 541 -53.25 -5.21 -75.72
C ASP A 541 -53.13 -4.92 -77.22
N ILE A 542 -52.10 -5.50 -77.84
CA ILE A 542 -51.90 -5.52 -79.28
C ILE A 542 -51.98 -6.98 -79.70
N ILE A 543 -53.08 -7.35 -80.33
CA ILE A 543 -53.26 -8.67 -80.93
C ILE A 543 -53.01 -8.59 -82.44
N THR A 544 -52.36 -9.61 -82.98
CA THR A 544 -52.26 -9.81 -84.42
C THR A 544 -53.29 -10.86 -84.80
N ILE A 545 -54.23 -10.49 -85.67
CA ILE A 545 -55.32 -11.36 -86.11
C ILE A 545 -55.15 -11.63 -87.60
N GLU A 546 -55.44 -12.85 -88.05
CA GLU A 546 -55.46 -13.18 -89.48
C GLU A 546 -56.92 -13.36 -89.91
N THR A 547 -57.37 -12.58 -90.89
CA THR A 547 -58.72 -12.74 -91.46
C THR A 547 -58.77 -13.93 -92.44
N ALA A 548 -59.97 -14.37 -92.80
CA ALA A 548 -60.16 -15.47 -93.77
C ALA A 548 -59.52 -15.19 -95.14
N ASP A 549 -59.31 -13.91 -95.47
CA ASP A 549 -58.66 -13.46 -96.71
C ASP A 549 -57.13 -13.31 -96.58
N HIS A 550 -56.53 -13.88 -95.52
CA HIS A 550 -55.10 -13.80 -95.21
C HIS A 550 -54.55 -12.39 -94.96
N ALA A 551 -55.41 -11.43 -94.55
CA ALA A 551 -54.94 -10.13 -94.08
C ALA A 551 -54.51 -10.24 -92.60
N ARG A 552 -53.31 -9.75 -92.29
CA ARG A 552 -52.73 -9.73 -90.94
C ARG A 552 -52.75 -8.34 -90.31
#